data_AF-A0A3N2KG13-F1
#
_entry.id   AF-A0A3N2KG13-F1
#
_cell.length_a   1.000
_cell.length_b   1.000
_cell.length_c   1.000
_cell.angle_alpha   90.00
_cell.angle_beta   90.00
_cell.angle_gamma   90.00
#
_symmetry.space_group_name_H-M   'P 1'
#
loop_
_entity.id
_entity.type
_entity.pdbx_description
1 polymer ?
#
loop_
_entity_poly.entity_id
_entity_poly.type
_entity_poly.pdbx_seq_one_letter_code
_entity_poly.pdbx_strand_id
1 'polypeptide(L)' 'MATDDPRVLGIEPIPNIAEKISAMIEKYRKETIDIEDVEFDEVDLEFDALFPDNEVECTKADKSGNEYYDKIS' A
#
# COMPACT_ATOMS: atom_id res chain seq x y z
N MET A 1 -37.20 -2.54 -3.31
CA MET A 1 -37.45 -2.36 -1.87
C MET A 1 -36.87 -3.59 -1.20
N ALA A 2 -35.82 -3.44 -0.39
CA ALA A 2 -35.24 -4.55 0.36
C ALA A 2 -36.10 -4.80 1.60
N THR A 3 -36.31 -6.07 1.94
CA THR A 3 -37.04 -6.50 3.14
C THR A 3 -36.05 -7.10 4.11
N ASP A 4 -36.21 -6.77 5.39
CA ASP A 4 -35.36 -7.29 6.46
C ASP A 4 -35.77 -8.72 6.90
N ASP A 5 -36.79 -9.30 6.24
CA ASP A 5 -37.24 -10.67 6.50
C ASP A 5 -36.39 -11.69 5.74
N PRO A 6 -35.52 -12.48 6.42
CA PRO A 6 -34.64 -13.46 5.78
C PRO A 6 -35.44 -14.61 5.12
N ARG A 7 -36.72 -14.80 5.46
CA ARG A 7 -37.56 -15.82 4.85
C ARG A 7 -37.79 -15.58 3.35
N VAL A 8 -37.63 -14.33 2.89
CA VAL A 8 -37.65 -14.01 1.44
C VAL A 8 -36.47 -14.64 0.69
N LEU A 9 -35.39 -14.96 1.39
CA LEU A 9 -34.24 -15.72 0.88
C LEU A 9 -34.37 -17.24 1.14
N GLY A 10 -35.49 -17.71 1.69
CA GLY A 10 -35.75 -19.13 1.99
C GLY A 10 -35.05 -19.65 3.25
N ILE A 11 -34.56 -18.76 4.12
CA ILE A 11 -33.85 -19.11 5.37
C ILE A 11 -34.68 -18.74 6.59
N GLU A 12 -34.68 -19.64 7.58
CA GLU A 12 -35.31 -19.40 8.87
C GLU A 12 -34.50 -18.38 9.69
N PRO A 13 -35.17 -17.46 10.43
CA PRO A 13 -34.48 -16.52 11.30
C PRO A 13 -33.70 -17.25 12.39
N ILE A 14 -32.42 -16.90 12.54
CA ILE A 14 -31.59 -17.44 13.62
C ILE A 14 -31.98 -16.76 14.94
N PRO A 15 -32.26 -17.52 16.01
CA PRO A 15 -32.52 -16.94 17.33
C PRO A 15 -31.29 -16.16 17.83
N ASN A 16 -31.53 -15.02 18.48
CA ASN A 16 -30.49 -14.17 19.09
C ASN A 16 -29.41 -13.67 18.10
N ILE A 17 -29.77 -13.41 16.84
CA ILE A 17 -28.83 -12.94 15.81
C ILE A 17 -28.06 -11.67 16.21
N ALA A 18 -28.68 -10.75 16.94
CA ALA A 18 -28.05 -9.51 17.40
C ALA A 18 -26.86 -9.76 18.36
N GLU A 19 -26.98 -10.76 19.25
CA GLU A 19 -25.90 -11.13 20.17
C GLU A 19 -24.72 -11.73 19.40
N LYS A 20 -25.01 -12.59 18.42
CA LYS A 20 -23.97 -13.22 17.58
C LYS A 20 -23.24 -12.21 16.69
N ILE A 21 -23.97 -11.23 16.15
CA ILE A 21 -23.39 -10.11 15.40
C ILE A 21 -22.47 -9.31 16.31
N SER A 22 -22.92 -8.97 17.52
CA SER A 22 -22.14 -8.20 18.49
C SER A 22 -20.86 -8.93 18.91
N ALA A 23 -20.94 -10.22 19.22
CA ALA A 23 -19.79 -11.04 19.56
C ALA A 23 -18.77 -11.17 18.41
N MET A 24 -19.24 -11.28 17.16
CA MET A 24 -18.33 -11.28 16.00
C MET A 24 -17.68 -9.91 15.79
N ILE A 25 -18.44 -8.82 15.88
CA ILE A 25 -17.90 -7.46 15.75
C ILE A 25 -16.84 -7.21 16.83
N GLU A 26 -17.11 -7.60 18.09
CA GLU A 26 -16.16 -7.45 19.19
C GLU A 26 -14.89 -8.28 18.97
N LYS A 27 -15.02 -9.53 18.50
CA LYS A 27 -13.90 -10.39 18.13
C LYS A 27 -13.01 -9.72 17.07
N TYR A 28 -13.60 -9.23 15.98
CA TYR A 28 -12.83 -8.59 14.91
C TYR A 28 -12.23 -7.26 15.36
N ARG A 29 -12.94 -6.47 16.17
CA ARG A 29 -12.37 -5.26 16.80
C ARG A 29 -11.16 -5.60 17.66
N LYS A 30 -11.22 -6.69 18.42
CA LYS A 30 -10.11 -7.15 19.27
C LYS A 30 -8.92 -7.68 18.47
N GLU A 31 -9.18 -8.36 17.36
CA GLU A 31 -8.13 -8.90 16.47
C GLU A 31 -7.43 -7.80 15.65
N THR A 32 -8.09 -6.67 15.38
CA THR A 32 -7.51 -5.52 14.66
C THR A 32 -7.05 -4.38 15.56
N ILE A 33 -7.04 -4.56 16.88
CA ILE A 33 -6.50 -3.56 17.83
C ILE A 33 -4.96 -3.52 17.79
N ASP A 34 -4.32 -4.56 17.25
CA ASP A 34 -2.86 -4.75 17.29
C ASP A 34 -2.19 -4.37 15.95
N ILE A 35 -2.73 -3.37 15.27
CA ILE A 35 -2.03 -2.74 14.13
C ILE A 35 -1.64 -1.32 14.55
N GLU A 36 -0.35 -1.13 14.78
CA GLU A 36 0.23 0.19 14.99
C GLU A 36 0.27 0.92 13.64
N ASP A 37 -0.27 2.14 13.60
CA ASP A 37 -0.12 3.03 12.45
C ASP A 37 1.38 3.40 12.35
N VAL A 38 2.09 2.80 11.40
CA VAL A 38 3.47 3.16 11.09
C VAL A 38 3.49 4.43 10.24
N GLU A 39 3.99 5.51 10.82
CA GLU A 39 4.29 6.74 10.09
C GLU A 39 5.55 6.53 9.23
N PHE A 40 5.54 7.08 8.02
CA PHE A 40 6.71 7.04 7.13
C PHE A 40 7.74 8.06 7.62
N ASP A 41 8.94 7.59 7.96
CA ASP A 41 10.07 8.48 8.22
C ASP A 41 10.77 8.86 6.92
N GLU A 42 11.03 10.16 6.72
CA GLU A 42 11.93 10.62 5.65
C GLU A 42 13.33 10.05 5.90
N VAL A 43 13.87 9.35 4.91
CA VAL A 43 15.23 8.82 4.99
C VAL A 43 16.20 9.98 4.81
N ASP A 44 16.88 10.37 5.89
CA ASP A 44 17.98 11.35 5.84
C ASP A 44 19.22 10.69 5.22
N LEU A 45 19.23 10.63 3.89
CA LEU A 45 20.35 10.13 3.11
C LEU A 45 21.37 11.26 2.91
N GLU A 46 22.47 11.22 3.66
CA GLU A 46 23.64 12.07 3.42
C GLU A 46 24.25 11.71 2.06
N PHE A 47 23.84 12.45 1.01
CA PHE A 47 24.28 12.23 -0.37
C PHE A 47 25.81 12.15 -0.49
N ASP A 48 26.52 13.03 0.22
CA ASP A 48 27.99 13.12 0.22
C ASP A 48 28.66 11.86 0.80
N ALA A 49 27.99 11.15 1.72
CA ALA A 49 28.48 9.90 2.29
C ALA A 49 28.17 8.69 1.38
N LEU A 50 27.07 8.74 0.64
CA LEU A 50 26.60 7.66 -0.25
C LEU A 50 27.29 7.67 -1.61
N PHE A 51 27.56 8.86 -2.13
CA PHE A 51 28.20 9.10 -3.41
C PHE A 51 29.45 9.96 -3.20
N PRO A 52 30.49 9.44 -2.51
CA PRO A 52 31.75 10.17 -2.42
C PRO A 52 32.27 10.45 -3.84
N ASP A 53 32.67 11.69 -4.09
CA ASP A 53 33.28 12.17 -5.35
C ASP A 53 34.68 11.56 -5.59
N ASN A 54 34.86 10.29 -5.23
CA ASN A 54 35.97 9.50 -5.69
C ASN A 54 35.83 9.46 -7.21
N GLU A 55 36.62 10.28 -7.90
CA GLU A 55 36.82 10.26 -9.33
C GLU A 55 37.20 8.83 -9.72
N VAL A 56 36.20 7.99 -9.98
CA VAL A 56 36.41 6.76 -10.71
C VAL A 56 36.77 7.25 -12.08
N GLU A 57 38.03 7.09 -12.48
CA GLU A 57 38.46 7.33 -13.85
C GLU A 57 37.62 6.45 -14.77
N CYS A 58 36.48 6.98 -15.25
CA CYS A 58 35.72 6.40 -16.33
C CYS A 58 36.61 6.50 -17.57
N THR A 59 37.27 5.41 -17.92
CA THR A 59 37.89 5.26 -19.23
C THR A 59 36.81 5.53 -20.27
N LYS A 60 37.05 6.57 -21.08
CA LYS A 60 36.07 7.20 -21.97
C LYS A 60 35.35 6.14 -22.80
N ALA A 61 34.06 5.92 -22.55
CA ALA A 61 33.19 5.11 -23.38
C ALA A 61 32.65 5.97 -24.53
N ASP A 62 32.64 5.37 -25.72
CA ASP A 62 32.54 6.03 -27.02
C ASP A 62 31.27 6.85 -27.22
N LYS A 63 31.42 8.05 -27.80
CA LYS A 63 30.29 8.90 -28.20
C LYS A 63 29.64 8.35 -29.47
N SER A 64 28.57 7.59 -29.34
CA SER A 64 27.55 7.45 -30.39
C SER A 64 26.21 7.97 -29.87
N GLY A 65 26.11 9.30 -29.74
CA GLY A 65 24.86 10.00 -29.43
C GLY A 65 23.98 10.14 -30.69
N ASN A 66 22.70 9.81 -30.56
CA ASN A 66 21.71 9.78 -31.64
C ASN A 66 21.40 11.18 -32.23
N GLU A 67 21.70 11.37 -33.51
CA GLU A 67 21.44 12.56 -34.36
C GLU A 67 19.95 12.92 -34.61
N TYR A 68 19.00 12.26 -33.95
CA TYR A 68 17.58 12.38 -34.33
C TYR A 68 16.93 13.68 -33.83
N TYR A 69 17.33 14.16 -32.65
CA TYR A 69 16.68 15.32 -32.01
C TYR A 69 17.15 16.68 -32.53
N ASP A 70 18.34 16.77 -33.11
CA ASP A 70 18.85 18.03 -33.69
C ASP A 70 18.17 18.39 -35.02
N LYS A 71 17.52 17.42 -35.70
CA LYS A 71 16.85 17.64 -37.01
C LYS A 71 15.40 18.10 -36.89
N ILE A 72 14.86 18.15 -35.67
CA ILE A 72 13.47 18.53 -35.39
C ILE A 72 13.33 19.80 -34.52
N SER A 73 14.43 20.50 -34.22
CA SER A 73 14.41 21.87 -33.69
C SER A 73 14.63 22.90 -34.79
#